data_AF-A0A7L3G5X2-F1
#
_entry.id   AF-A0A7L3G5X2-F1
#
_cell.length_a   1.000
_cell.length_b   1.000
_cell.length_c   1.000
_cell.angle_alpha   90.00
_cell.angle_beta   90.00
_cell.angle_gamma   90.00
#
_symmetry.space_group_name_H-M   'P 1'
#
loop_
_entity.id
_entity.type
_entity.pdbx_description
1 polymer ?
#
loop_
_entity_poly.entity_id
_entity_poly.type
_entity_poly.pdbx_seq_one_letter_code
_entity_poly.pdbx_strand_id
1 'polypeptide(L)'
;TDKKKLHTTPVRQVFRLRPFHVLVATGGGYAGYRKYEDYKLEQLEKRGVEVPVKLASEWEVALYKSVPTRLLSRAWGRLNQVELPTWLRKPVYSLYIWTFGVNMKEAAVEDLHHYRNLSEFFRRKLKPQARPVCCLHSVISPSDGKILNFGQVKNCEVEQVKGVTYSLESFLGPHISTEELHFSQAPSGNSFQKQLVTKEGNELYHCVIYLAPGDYHCFHSPTDWRVSHRRHFPGRLLSL
;
A
#
# COMPACT_ATOMS: atom_id res chain seq x y z
N THR A 1 3.45 -41.93 -79.50
CA THR A 1 4.00 -41.72 -78.15
C THR A 1 4.03 -40.23 -77.89
N ASP A 2 3.06 -39.66 -77.17
CA ASP A 2 3.34 -38.71 -76.10
C ASP A 2 2.08 -38.25 -75.37
N LYS A 3 2.23 -38.07 -74.06
CA LYS A 3 1.16 -38.11 -73.05
C LYS A 3 0.48 -36.75 -72.84
N LYS A 4 -0.83 -36.79 -72.65
CA LYS A 4 -1.70 -35.71 -72.17
C LYS A 4 -1.18 -35.16 -70.82
N LYS A 5 -0.94 -33.85 -70.74
CA LYS A 5 -0.67 -33.13 -69.48
C LYS A 5 -1.98 -32.80 -68.78
N LEU A 6 -2.19 -33.37 -67.59
CA LEU A 6 -3.25 -33.03 -66.66
C LEU A 6 -2.98 -31.65 -66.02
N HIS A 7 -3.99 -30.80 -66.00
CA HIS A 7 -4.05 -29.61 -65.13
C HIS A 7 -4.25 -30.03 -63.67
N THR A 8 -3.39 -29.56 -62.77
CA THR A 8 -3.56 -29.65 -61.32
C THR A 8 -3.92 -28.27 -60.75
N THR A 9 -5.02 -28.21 -60.00
CA THR A 9 -5.54 -27.05 -59.26
C THR A 9 -4.74 -26.85 -57.96
N PRO A 10 -4.47 -25.62 -57.48
CA PRO A 10 -3.69 -25.43 -56.26
C PRO A 10 -4.53 -25.64 -54.99
N VAL A 11 -3.89 -26.28 -54.01
CA VAL A 11 -4.41 -26.57 -52.67
C VAL A 11 -4.51 -25.29 -51.84
N ARG A 12 -5.66 -25.09 -51.16
CA ARG A 12 -5.94 -24.02 -50.20
C ARG A 12 -4.86 -23.96 -49.10
N GLN A 13 -4.11 -22.86 -49.04
CA GLN A 13 -3.18 -22.55 -47.96
C GLN A 13 -3.98 -22.15 -46.71
N VAL A 14 -4.08 -23.05 -45.74
CA VAL A 14 -4.65 -22.74 -44.41
C VAL A 14 -3.60 -21.93 -43.64
N PHE A 15 -3.86 -20.63 -43.45
CA PHE A 15 -3.04 -19.77 -42.61
C PHE A 15 -3.07 -20.26 -41.16
N ARG A 16 -2.00 -20.93 -40.72
CA ARG A 16 -1.72 -21.17 -39.29
C ARG A 16 -1.32 -19.85 -38.64
N LEU A 17 -2.29 -19.09 -38.13
CA LEU A 17 -2.03 -17.97 -37.23
C LEU A 17 -1.33 -18.50 -35.97
N ARG A 18 -0.10 -18.04 -35.72
CA ARG A 18 0.67 -18.43 -34.54
C ARG A 18 0.03 -17.80 -33.29
N PRO A 19 -0.19 -18.56 -32.20
CA PRO A 19 -0.90 -18.08 -31.00
C PRO A 19 -0.25 -16.84 -30.35
N PHE A 20 1.05 -16.63 -30.59
CA PHE A 20 1.78 -15.46 -30.11
C PHE A 20 1.24 -14.12 -30.64
N HIS A 21 0.84 -14.03 -31.91
CA HIS A 21 0.30 -12.78 -32.48
C HIS A 21 -1.08 -12.43 -31.92
N VAL A 22 -1.89 -13.45 -31.61
CA VAL A 22 -3.19 -13.27 -30.97
C VAL A 22 -2.99 -12.74 -29.54
N LEU A 23 -2.04 -13.29 -28.77
CA LEU A 23 -1.73 -12.83 -27.41
C LEU A 23 -1.19 -11.39 -27.36
N VAL A 24 -0.35 -11.00 -28.32
CA VAL A 24 0.17 -9.62 -28.40
C VAL A 24 -0.94 -8.64 -28.79
N ALA A 25 -1.82 -9.02 -29.74
CA ALA A 25 -2.94 -8.18 -30.15
C ALA A 25 -4.00 -8.03 -29.05
N THR A 26 -4.33 -9.12 -28.33
CA THR A 26 -5.26 -9.05 -27.19
C THR A 26 -4.66 -8.31 -26.00
N GLY A 27 -3.37 -8.50 -25.71
CA GLY A 27 -2.65 -7.76 -24.67
C GLY A 27 -2.57 -6.26 -24.97
N GLY A 28 -2.26 -5.89 -26.22
CA GLY A 28 -2.25 -4.50 -26.67
C GLY A 28 -3.63 -3.85 -26.64
N GLY A 29 -4.67 -4.57 -27.09
CA GLY A 29 -6.06 -4.12 -27.01
C GLY A 29 -6.54 -3.92 -25.57
N TYR A 30 -6.19 -4.83 -24.66
CA TYR A 30 -6.52 -4.72 -23.24
C TYR A 30 -5.80 -3.54 -22.57
N ALA A 31 -4.51 -3.33 -22.88
CA ALA A 31 -3.76 -2.18 -22.37
C ALA A 31 -4.33 -0.85 -22.89
N GLY A 32 -4.72 -0.79 -24.16
CA GLY A 32 -5.41 0.37 -24.75
C GLY A 32 -6.77 0.63 -24.11
N TYR A 33 -7.57 -0.42 -23.89
CA TYR A 33 -8.86 -0.33 -23.22
C TYR A 33 -8.74 0.19 -21.78
N ARG A 34 -7.79 -0.33 -20.99
CA ARG A 34 -7.52 0.17 -19.64
C ARG A 34 -7.16 1.65 -19.62
N LYS A 35 -6.26 2.06 -20.53
CA LYS A 35 -5.83 3.47 -20.62
C LYS A 35 -6.97 4.41 -20.99
N TYR A 36 -7.90 3.94 -21.82
CA TYR A 36 -9.11 4.69 -22.18
C TYR A 36 -10.10 4.80 -21.01
N GLU A 37 -10.30 3.73 -20.24
CA GLU A 37 -11.11 3.78 -19.01
C GLU A 37 -10.54 4.79 -18.01
N ASP A 38 -9.23 4.73 -17.74
CA ASP A 38 -8.58 5.65 -16.79
C ASP A 38 -8.77 7.11 -17.22
N TYR A 39 -8.58 7.41 -18.51
CA TYR A 39 -8.85 8.74 -19.08
C TYR A 39 -10.32 9.17 -18.93
N LYS A 40 -11.27 8.26 -19.18
CA LYS A 40 -12.71 8.54 -19.06
C LYS A 40 -13.10 8.86 -17.62
N LEU A 41 -12.54 8.14 -16.65
CA LEU A 41 -12.80 8.38 -15.23
C LEU A 41 -12.25 9.74 -14.78
N GLU A 42 -11.04 10.10 -15.21
CA GLU A 42 -10.45 11.41 -14.93
C GLU A 42 -11.29 12.57 -15.52
N GLN A 43 -11.91 12.37 -16.68
CA GLN A 43 -12.82 13.35 -17.28
C GLN A 43 -14.16 13.46 -16.54
N LEU A 44 -14.67 12.36 -15.97
CA LEU A 44 -15.88 12.37 -15.14
C LEU A 44 -15.63 13.06 -13.80
N GLU A 45 -14.47 12.81 -13.19
CA GLU A 45 -14.02 13.48 -11.97
C GLU A 45 -13.85 15.00 -12.19
N LYS A 46 -13.23 15.41 -13.31
CA LYS A 46 -13.15 16.83 -13.71
C LYS A 46 -14.51 17.50 -13.93
N ARG A 47 -15.54 16.72 -14.24
CA ARG A 47 -16.93 17.19 -14.41
C ARG A 47 -17.74 17.18 -13.10
N GLY A 48 -17.11 16.85 -11.97
CA GLY A 48 -17.76 16.82 -10.65
C GLY A 48 -18.79 15.69 -10.50
N VAL A 49 -18.74 14.67 -11.36
CA VAL A 49 -19.61 13.50 -11.25
C VAL A 49 -18.98 12.54 -10.24
N GLU A 50 -19.71 12.18 -9.19
CA GLU A 50 -19.29 11.13 -8.25
C GLU A 50 -19.12 9.81 -9.01
N VAL A 51 -17.87 9.38 -9.15
CA VAL A 51 -17.52 8.14 -9.84
C VAL A 51 -17.69 6.99 -8.85
N PRO A 52 -18.54 5.98 -9.13
CA PRO A 52 -18.68 4.83 -8.26
C PRO A 52 -17.34 4.09 -8.16
N VAL A 53 -16.93 3.77 -6.92
CA VAL A 53 -15.68 3.06 -6.65
C VAL A 53 -15.70 1.73 -7.39
N LYS A 54 -14.71 1.48 -8.24
CA LYS A 54 -14.57 0.21 -8.97
C LYS A 54 -14.20 -0.89 -7.98
N LEU A 55 -15.21 -1.57 -7.45
CA LEU A 55 -15.02 -2.74 -6.61
C LEU A 55 -14.42 -3.85 -7.49
N ALA A 56 -13.33 -4.46 -7.01
CA ALA A 56 -12.69 -5.58 -7.69
C ALA A 56 -13.71 -6.70 -7.89
N SER A 57 -13.67 -7.35 -9.04
CA SER A 57 -14.60 -8.44 -9.37
C SER A 57 -14.41 -9.63 -8.41
N GLU A 58 -15.47 -10.39 -8.16
CA GLU A 58 -15.43 -11.48 -7.17
C GLU A 58 -14.35 -12.52 -7.45
N TRP A 59 -14.05 -12.78 -8.73
CA TRP A 59 -12.98 -13.69 -9.14
C TRP A 59 -11.58 -13.09 -8.95
N GLU A 60 -11.39 -11.78 -9.14
CA GLU A 60 -10.14 -11.09 -8.81
C GLU A 60 -9.88 -11.15 -7.32
N VAL A 61 -10.93 -10.93 -6.51
CA VAL A 61 -10.87 -11.05 -5.06
C VAL A 61 -10.59 -12.49 -4.63
N ALA A 62 -11.21 -13.48 -5.28
CA ALA A 62 -10.99 -14.91 -5.00
C ALA A 62 -9.55 -15.34 -5.35
N LEU A 63 -9.05 -14.90 -6.50
CA LEU A 63 -7.67 -15.12 -6.93
C LEU A 63 -6.67 -14.45 -5.97
N TYR A 64 -6.93 -13.20 -5.58
CA TYR A 64 -6.09 -12.50 -4.60
C TYR A 64 -6.09 -13.19 -3.23
N LYS A 65 -7.23 -13.72 -2.80
CA LYS A 65 -7.36 -14.49 -1.55
C LYS A 65 -6.72 -15.88 -1.62
N SER A 66 -6.58 -16.48 -2.81
CA SER A 66 -5.94 -17.80 -2.98
C SER A 66 -4.41 -17.71 -2.99
N VAL A 67 -3.85 -16.54 -3.32
CA VAL A 67 -2.42 -16.28 -3.19
C VAL A 67 -2.03 -16.42 -1.71
N PRO A 68 -1.04 -17.27 -1.35
CA PRO A 68 -0.61 -17.44 0.03
C PRO A 68 0.24 -16.25 0.48
N THR A 69 -0.40 -15.08 0.64
CA THR A 69 0.26 -13.79 0.93
C THR A 69 1.10 -13.84 2.20
N ARG A 70 0.71 -14.66 3.18
CA ARG A 70 1.50 -14.91 4.40
C ARG A 70 2.82 -15.62 4.12
N LEU A 71 2.82 -16.65 3.27
CA LEU A 71 4.05 -17.37 2.92
C LEU A 71 4.96 -16.49 2.06
N LEU A 72 4.38 -15.79 1.08
CA LEU A 72 5.11 -14.85 0.24
C LEU A 72 5.71 -13.70 1.07
N SER A 73 4.95 -13.12 2.01
CA SER A 73 5.46 -12.08 2.89
C SER A 73 6.59 -12.57 3.80
N ARG A 74 6.47 -13.78 4.36
CA ARG A 74 7.54 -14.39 5.17
C ARG A 74 8.78 -14.69 4.33
N ALA A 75 8.59 -15.20 3.12
CA ALA A 75 9.69 -15.45 2.18
C ALA A 75 10.37 -14.14 1.76
N TRP A 76 9.59 -13.11 1.44
CA TRP A 76 10.07 -11.77 1.10
C TRP A 76 10.83 -11.13 2.26
N GLY A 77 10.31 -11.25 3.49
CA GLY A 77 10.99 -10.78 4.70
C GLY A 77 12.33 -11.48 4.93
N ARG A 78 12.36 -12.81 4.74
CA ARG A 78 13.62 -13.58 4.80
C ARG A 78 14.59 -13.14 3.72
N LEU A 79 14.13 -12.99 2.48
CA LEU A 79 14.94 -12.55 1.34
C LEU A 79 15.53 -11.15 1.58
N ASN A 80 14.74 -10.22 2.13
CA ASN A 80 15.20 -8.87 2.44
C ASN A 80 16.18 -8.80 3.62
N GLN A 81 16.31 -9.87 4.41
CA GLN A 81 17.29 -10.00 5.48
C GLN A 81 18.58 -10.69 5.01
N VAL A 82 18.56 -11.37 3.85
CA VAL A 82 19.76 -11.98 3.26
C VAL A 82 20.77 -10.90 2.91
N GLU A 83 22.02 -11.13 3.31
CA GLU A 83 23.11 -10.24 2.97
C GLU A 83 23.44 -10.35 1.48
N LEU A 84 23.36 -9.21 0.80
CA LEU A 84 23.68 -9.13 -0.62
C LEU A 84 25.21 -9.10 -0.78
N PRO A 85 25.77 -9.84 -1.76
CA PRO A 85 27.16 -9.68 -2.16
C PRO A 85 27.47 -8.23 -2.54
N THR A 86 28.67 -7.74 -2.21
CA THR A 86 29.06 -6.34 -2.43
C THR A 86 28.90 -5.86 -3.86
N TRP A 87 29.16 -6.73 -4.85
CA TRP A 87 28.96 -6.43 -6.27
C TRP A 87 27.49 -6.28 -6.67
N LEU A 88 26.56 -6.92 -5.95
CA LEU A 88 25.12 -6.90 -6.23
C LEU A 88 24.39 -5.77 -5.49
N ARG A 89 24.96 -5.25 -4.40
CA ARG A 89 24.37 -4.14 -3.61
C ARG A 89 24.08 -2.92 -4.46
N LYS A 90 25.10 -2.39 -5.16
CA LYS A 90 24.96 -1.18 -5.97
C LYS A 90 23.88 -1.29 -7.06
N PRO A 91 23.85 -2.33 -7.93
CA PRO A 91 22.81 -2.42 -8.96
C PRO A 91 21.41 -2.63 -8.38
N VAL A 92 21.25 -3.46 -7.35
CA VAL A 92 19.94 -3.70 -6.71
C VAL A 92 19.39 -2.44 -6.06
N TYR A 93 20.21 -1.75 -5.25
CA TYR A 93 19.77 -0.52 -4.60
C TYR A 93 19.59 0.62 -5.61
N SER A 94 20.43 0.72 -6.65
CA SER A 94 20.25 1.71 -7.70
C SER A 94 18.94 1.49 -8.47
N LEU A 95 18.58 0.24 -8.76
CA LEU A 95 17.29 -0.09 -9.38
C LEU A 95 16.13 0.29 -8.47
N TYR A 96 16.25 0.03 -7.16
CA TYR A 96 15.24 0.41 -6.17
C TYR A 96 15.08 1.94 -6.08
N ILE A 97 16.19 2.67 -5.98
CA ILE A 97 16.21 4.14 -5.94
C ILE A 97 15.53 4.72 -7.18
N TRP A 98 15.86 4.18 -8.36
CA TRP A 98 15.26 4.61 -9.62
C TRP A 98 13.76 4.28 -9.69
N THR A 99 13.35 3.09 -9.26
CA THR A 99 11.95 2.65 -9.30
C THR A 99 11.06 3.44 -8.35
N PHE A 100 11.55 3.75 -7.15
CA PHE A 100 10.75 4.35 -6.07
C PHE A 100 11.10 5.81 -5.76
N GLY A 101 12.02 6.43 -6.51
CA GLY A 101 12.38 7.84 -6.35
C GLY A 101 13.05 8.17 -5.01
N VAL A 102 13.84 7.25 -4.45
CA VAL A 102 14.46 7.43 -3.13
C VAL A 102 15.48 8.58 -3.14
N ASN A 103 15.29 9.59 -2.28
CA ASN A 103 16.29 10.65 -2.11
C ASN A 103 17.45 10.20 -1.21
N MET A 104 18.56 9.80 -1.83
CA MET A 104 19.76 9.37 -1.10
C MET A 104 20.54 10.53 -0.45
N LYS A 105 20.34 11.79 -0.90
CA LYS A 105 21.06 12.94 -0.33
C LYS A 105 20.67 13.23 1.12
N GLU A 106 19.49 12.78 1.53
CA GLU A 106 18.97 12.91 2.89
C GLU A 106 19.42 11.76 3.81
N ALA A 107 19.90 10.66 3.25
CA ALA A 107 20.38 9.51 4.02
C ALA A 107 21.67 9.85 4.77
N ALA A 108 21.81 9.34 6.00
CA ALA A 108 23.02 9.52 6.81
C ALA A 108 24.24 8.88 6.14
N VAL A 109 24.05 7.75 5.45
CA VAL A 109 25.07 7.07 4.66
C VAL A 109 24.61 7.03 3.21
N GLU A 110 25.32 7.78 2.36
CA GLU A 110 25.02 7.85 0.92
C GLU A 110 25.59 6.64 0.15
N ASP A 111 26.63 6.00 0.68
CA ASP A 111 27.25 4.83 0.04
C ASP A 111 26.34 3.59 0.13
N LEU A 112 25.97 3.09 -1.04
CA LEU A 112 25.10 1.92 -1.21
C LEU A 112 25.78 0.62 -0.77
N HIS A 113 27.11 0.55 -0.73
CA HIS A 113 27.82 -0.66 -0.31
C HIS A 113 27.72 -0.91 1.20
N HIS A 114 27.44 0.14 1.98
CA HIS A 114 27.35 0.05 3.43
C HIS A 114 26.15 -0.80 3.89
N TYR A 115 25.04 -0.71 3.15
CA TYR A 115 23.82 -1.47 3.45
C TYR A 115 24.04 -2.96 3.13
N ARG A 116 23.89 -3.83 4.13
CA ARG A 116 24.15 -5.28 3.98
C ARG A 116 23.00 -5.98 3.27
N ASN A 117 21.77 -5.55 3.52
CA ASN A 117 20.54 -6.15 2.99
C ASN A 117 19.47 -5.10 2.71
N LEU A 118 18.38 -5.49 2.04
CA LEU A 118 17.32 -4.54 1.65
C LEU A 118 16.57 -3.99 2.87
N SER A 119 16.45 -4.78 3.94
CA SER A 119 15.78 -4.36 5.18
C SER A 119 16.51 -3.22 5.90
N GLU A 120 17.84 -3.18 5.80
CA GLU A 120 18.68 -2.11 6.35
C GLU A 120 18.57 -0.85 5.48
N PHE A 121 18.62 -1.00 4.16
CA PHE A 121 18.38 0.11 3.22
C PHE A 121 16.99 0.74 3.39
N PHE A 122 15.97 -0.09 3.60
CA PHE A 122 14.60 0.36 3.83
C PHE A 122 14.44 1.18 5.12
N ARG A 123 15.19 0.82 6.17
CA ARG A 123 15.24 1.52 7.47
C ARG A 123 16.46 2.44 7.60
N ARG A 124 16.98 2.95 6.47
CA ARG A 124 18.11 3.88 6.44
C ARG A 124 17.89 5.05 7.39
N LYS A 125 18.93 5.45 8.13
CA LYS A 125 18.87 6.68 8.94
C LYS A 125 18.97 7.91 8.05
N LEU A 126 18.30 8.99 8.41
CA LEU A 126 18.44 10.29 7.76
C LEU A 126 19.51 11.14 8.46
N LYS A 127 20.04 12.13 7.76
CA LYS A 127 20.91 13.15 8.33
C LYS A 127 20.16 13.94 9.41
N PRO A 128 20.77 14.29 10.55
CA PRO A 128 20.10 15.04 11.62
C PRO A 128 19.49 16.36 11.13
N GLN A 129 20.17 17.03 10.20
CA GLN A 129 19.70 18.29 9.61
C GLN A 129 18.57 18.14 8.58
N ALA A 130 18.22 16.92 8.15
CA ALA A 130 17.22 16.73 7.10
C ALA A 130 15.77 16.92 7.59
N ARG A 131 15.53 16.78 8.91
CA ARG A 131 14.20 16.92 9.54
C ARG A 131 14.31 17.70 10.84
N PRO A 132 14.46 19.04 10.78
CA PRO A 132 14.46 19.86 11.99
C PRO A 132 13.12 19.76 12.70
N VAL A 133 13.15 19.50 14.01
CA VAL A 133 11.94 19.42 14.84
C VAL A 133 11.49 20.83 15.21
N CYS A 134 10.22 21.15 14.94
CA CYS A 134 9.65 22.43 15.34
C CYS A 134 9.30 22.42 16.82
N CYS A 135 9.83 23.38 17.60
CA CYS A 135 9.54 23.51 19.03
C CYS A 135 8.29 24.34 19.35
N LEU A 136 7.65 24.97 18.35
CA LEU A 136 6.52 25.88 18.55
C LEU A 136 5.16 25.17 18.54
N HIS A 137 5.07 24.00 17.90
CA HIS A 137 3.83 23.27 17.74
C HIS A 137 3.77 22.10 18.73
N SER A 138 2.62 21.90 19.37
CA SER A 138 2.43 20.81 20.35
C SER A 138 2.43 19.42 19.73
N VAL A 139 2.18 19.32 18.42
CA VAL A 139 2.12 18.07 17.65
C VAL A 139 2.85 18.27 16.33
N ILE A 140 3.77 17.37 16.01
CA ILE A 140 4.52 17.30 14.74
C ILE A 140 4.18 16.02 13.97
N SER A 141 4.57 15.94 12.69
CA SER A 141 4.37 14.71 11.91
C SER A 141 5.19 13.55 12.48
N PRO A 142 4.60 12.37 12.72
CA PRO A 142 5.34 11.21 13.23
C PRO A 142 6.18 10.51 12.17
N SER A 143 5.90 10.69 10.88
CA SER A 143 6.61 10.03 9.78
C SER A 143 6.58 10.84 8.50
N ASP A 144 7.51 10.54 7.59
CA ASP A 144 7.44 11.01 6.20
C ASP A 144 6.34 10.22 5.47
N GLY A 145 5.60 10.88 4.58
CA GLY A 145 4.56 10.22 3.79
C GLY A 145 3.48 11.17 3.31
N LYS A 146 2.41 10.60 2.74
CA LYS A 146 1.25 11.34 2.25
C LYS A 146 0.07 11.19 3.21
N ILE A 147 -0.53 12.32 3.60
CA ILE A 147 -1.79 12.30 4.34
C ILE A 147 -2.88 11.79 3.39
N LEU A 148 -3.48 10.66 3.76
CA LEU A 148 -4.56 10.01 3.04
C LEU A 148 -5.92 10.54 3.46
N ASN A 149 -6.12 10.67 4.77
CA ASN A 149 -7.31 11.28 5.35
C ASN A 149 -6.96 11.92 6.70
N PHE A 150 -7.64 13.01 7.04
CA PHE A 150 -7.60 13.59 8.37
C PHE A 150 -8.94 14.25 8.69
N GLY A 151 -9.36 14.21 9.94
CA GLY A 151 -10.61 14.85 10.32
C GLY A 151 -11.07 14.48 11.73
N GLN A 152 -12.21 15.07 12.12
CA GLN A 152 -12.88 14.71 13.35
C GLN A 152 -13.49 13.30 13.20
N VAL A 153 -13.29 12.44 14.21
CA VAL A 153 -13.97 11.15 14.28
C VAL A 153 -15.43 11.41 14.68
N LYS A 154 -16.36 11.10 13.77
CA LYS A 154 -17.80 11.18 14.02
C LYS A 154 -18.36 9.77 14.16
N ASN A 155 -19.25 9.55 15.12
CA ASN A 155 -19.96 8.28 15.34
C ASN A 155 -19.05 7.05 15.54
N CYS A 156 -17.84 7.21 16.09
CA CYS A 156 -16.83 6.12 16.17
C CYS A 156 -16.46 5.51 14.81
N GLU A 157 -16.67 6.20 13.70
CA GLU A 157 -16.25 5.75 12.38
C GLU A 157 -15.06 6.56 11.89
N VAL A 158 -14.07 5.85 11.34
CA VAL A 158 -12.96 6.46 10.61
C VAL A 158 -13.29 6.36 9.13
N GLU A 159 -13.51 7.50 8.49
CA GLU A 159 -13.63 7.58 7.04
C GLU A 159 -12.29 7.15 6.42
N GLN A 160 -12.30 6.13 5.55
CA GLN A 160 -11.13 5.79 4.76
C GLN A 160 -11.25 6.25 3.31
N VAL A 161 -10.09 6.42 2.70
CA VAL A 161 -9.89 6.49 1.26
C VAL A 161 -10.65 5.33 0.60
N LYS A 162 -11.45 5.63 -0.44
CA LYS A 162 -12.30 4.68 -1.20
C LYS A 162 -13.67 4.35 -0.58
N GLY A 163 -14.22 5.19 0.30
CA GLY A 163 -15.65 5.15 0.66
C GLY A 163 -16.08 3.99 1.56
N VAL A 164 -15.14 3.37 2.28
CA VAL A 164 -15.44 2.34 3.28
C VAL A 164 -15.15 2.94 4.65
N THR A 165 -16.17 3.07 5.50
CA THR A 165 -15.97 3.45 6.90
C THR A 165 -15.62 2.22 7.73
N TYR A 166 -14.70 2.38 8.69
CA TYR A 166 -14.38 1.32 9.65
C TYR A 166 -14.69 1.80 11.06
N SER A 167 -15.32 0.94 11.84
CA SER A 167 -15.53 1.21 13.27
C SER A 167 -14.20 1.29 14.00
N LEU A 168 -14.02 2.37 14.76
CA LEU A 168 -12.87 2.61 15.61
C LEU A 168 -12.76 1.54 16.71
N GLU A 169 -13.89 1.01 17.19
CA GLU A 169 -13.92 -0.09 18.16
C GLU A 169 -13.33 -1.37 17.56
N SER A 170 -13.66 -1.68 16.30
CA SER A 170 -13.07 -2.81 15.58
C SER A 170 -11.58 -2.62 15.32
N PHE A 171 -11.14 -1.38 15.06
CA PHE A 171 -9.74 -1.06 14.80
C PHE A 171 -8.87 -1.09 16.06
N LEU A 172 -9.34 -0.49 17.14
CA LEU A 172 -8.62 -0.41 18.41
C LEU A 172 -8.81 -1.68 19.27
N GLY A 173 -9.81 -2.50 18.97
CA GLY A 173 -10.22 -3.65 19.77
C GLY A 173 -10.82 -3.24 21.13
N PRO A 174 -11.49 -4.19 21.83
CA PRO A 174 -12.13 -3.91 23.11
C PRO A 174 -11.15 -3.30 24.10
N HIS A 175 -11.55 -2.20 24.75
CA HIS A 175 -10.74 -1.53 25.77
C HIS A 175 -10.74 -2.38 27.03
N ILE A 176 -9.67 -3.14 27.26
CA ILE A 176 -9.45 -3.83 28.53
C ILE A 176 -8.66 -2.86 29.40
N SER A 177 -9.34 -2.01 30.16
CA SER A 177 -8.74 -1.36 31.33
C SER A 177 -8.31 -2.48 32.27
N THR A 178 -7.05 -2.48 32.69
CA THR A 178 -6.46 -3.51 33.56
C THR A 178 -7.16 -3.63 34.94
N GLU A 179 -8.13 -2.76 35.25
CA GLU A 179 -8.84 -2.71 36.53
C GLU A 179 -10.29 -3.22 36.48
N GLU A 180 -10.88 -3.54 35.32
CA GLU A 180 -12.28 -4.00 35.26
C GLU A 180 -12.43 -5.35 34.52
N LEU A 181 -11.99 -6.41 35.18
CA LEU A 181 -12.51 -7.77 34.98
C LEU A 181 -13.88 -7.90 35.67
N HIS A 182 -14.86 -7.09 35.27
CA HIS A 182 -16.26 -7.34 35.60
C HIS A 182 -17.14 -7.13 34.36
N PHE A 183 -17.72 -8.24 33.90
CA PHE A 183 -18.71 -8.36 32.84
C PHE A 183 -19.66 -7.16 32.78
N SER A 184 -19.57 -6.36 31.73
CA SER A 184 -20.67 -5.48 31.33
C SER A 184 -20.69 -5.31 29.81
N GLN A 185 -21.91 -5.34 29.29
CA GLN A 185 -22.28 -5.51 27.89
C GLN A 185 -21.68 -4.44 26.97
N ALA A 186 -21.47 -4.81 25.71
CA ALA A 186 -20.99 -3.95 24.64
C ALA A 186 -21.69 -2.58 24.67
N PRO A 187 -20.96 -1.48 24.91
CA PRO A 187 -21.59 -0.19 25.03
C PRO A 187 -21.87 0.37 23.63
N SER A 188 -23.03 1.02 23.46
CA SER A 188 -23.41 1.66 22.21
C SER A 188 -22.34 2.66 21.75
N GLY A 189 -22.09 2.78 20.44
CA GLY A 189 -20.92 3.44 19.85
C GLY A 189 -20.54 4.83 20.39
N ASN A 190 -21.48 5.60 20.96
CA ASN A 190 -21.17 6.89 21.60
C ASN A 190 -20.40 6.77 22.92
N SER A 191 -20.47 5.65 23.63
CA SER A 191 -19.74 5.41 24.87
C SER A 191 -18.24 5.23 24.63
N PHE A 192 -17.87 4.55 23.55
CA PHE A 192 -16.46 4.27 23.26
C PHE A 192 -15.68 5.54 22.91
N GLN A 193 -16.27 6.44 22.11
CA GLN A 193 -15.68 7.75 21.82
C GLN A 193 -15.48 8.57 23.11
N LYS A 194 -16.45 8.55 24.02
CA LYS A 194 -16.36 9.24 25.31
C LYS A 194 -15.26 8.65 26.21
N GLN A 195 -15.03 7.34 26.18
CA GLN A 195 -13.92 6.70 26.91
C GLN A 195 -12.54 7.14 26.38
N LEU A 196 -12.43 7.43 25.08
CA LEU A 196 -11.18 7.88 24.47
C LEU A 196 -10.90 9.37 24.71
N VAL A 197 -11.93 10.18 24.95
CA VAL A 197 -11.81 11.61 25.23
C VAL A 197 -11.55 11.81 26.72
N THR A 198 -10.28 12.06 27.08
CA THR A 198 -9.85 12.15 28.49
C THR A 198 -10.27 13.43 29.21
N LYS A 199 -10.67 14.49 28.48
CA LYS A 199 -11.07 15.78 29.05
C LYS A 199 -12.37 16.28 28.41
N GLU A 200 -13.27 16.81 29.23
CA GLU A 200 -14.48 17.47 28.73
C GLU A 200 -14.13 18.66 27.83
N GLY A 201 -14.85 18.80 26.72
CA GLY A 201 -14.61 19.82 25.69
C GLY A 201 -13.58 19.44 24.63
N ASN A 202 -12.87 18.31 24.77
CA ASN A 202 -11.99 17.82 23.71
C ASN A 202 -12.76 17.01 22.67
N GLU A 203 -12.34 17.12 21.42
CA GLU A 203 -12.85 16.32 20.32
C GLU A 203 -11.79 15.34 19.83
N LEU A 204 -12.24 14.20 19.30
CA LEU A 204 -11.36 13.16 18.78
C LEU A 204 -11.06 13.42 17.30
N TYR A 205 -9.77 13.47 16.96
CA TYR A 205 -9.29 13.61 15.59
C TYR A 205 -8.51 12.38 15.16
N HIS A 206 -8.51 12.10 13.85
CA HIS A 206 -7.70 11.06 13.24
C HIS A 206 -6.87 11.63 12.09
N CYS A 207 -5.73 11.01 11.82
CA CYS A 207 -4.88 11.30 10.66
C CYS A 207 -4.28 9.98 10.17
N VAL A 208 -4.53 9.66 8.90
CA VAL A 208 -4.02 8.47 8.22
C VAL A 208 -2.89 8.91 7.31
N ILE A 209 -1.67 8.42 7.58
CA ILE A 209 -0.47 8.73 6.81
C ILE A 209 -0.03 7.46 6.07
N TYR A 210 0.14 7.57 4.77
CA TYR A 210 0.68 6.51 3.91
C TYR A 210 2.16 6.74 3.63
N LEU A 211 2.96 5.70 3.88
CA LEU A 211 4.39 5.67 3.58
C LEU A 211 4.57 4.93 2.25
N ALA A 212 5.03 5.64 1.23
CA ALA A 212 5.41 5.04 -0.03
C ALA A 212 6.74 4.28 0.12
N PRO A 213 7.03 3.26 -0.71
CA PRO A 213 8.26 2.47 -0.60
C PRO A 213 9.56 3.29 -0.67
N GLY A 214 9.52 4.46 -1.31
CA GLY A 214 10.66 5.38 -1.40
C GLY A 214 10.93 6.18 -0.12
N ASP A 215 9.93 6.29 0.76
CA ASP A 215 9.97 7.17 1.92
C ASP A 215 10.89 6.64 3.02
N TYR A 216 11.05 7.43 4.07
CA TYR A 216 11.77 7.03 5.27
C TYR A 216 10.84 6.23 6.19
N HIS A 217 11.17 4.95 6.41
CA HIS A 217 10.31 3.99 7.11
C HIS A 217 10.65 3.86 8.60
N CYS A 218 10.81 4.98 9.30
CA CYS A 218 10.82 5.00 10.76
C CYS A 218 9.77 5.97 11.26
N PHE A 219 9.20 5.63 12.41
CA PHE A 219 8.22 6.43 13.11
C PHE A 219 8.88 7.13 14.29
N HIS A 220 8.51 8.39 14.47
CA HIS A 220 8.93 9.27 15.55
C HIS A 220 7.73 9.66 16.39
N SER A 221 7.98 10.03 17.64
CA SER A 221 6.90 10.50 18.51
C SER A 221 6.45 11.88 18.03
N PRO A 222 5.14 12.09 17.76
CA PRO A 222 4.64 13.37 17.29
C PRO A 222 4.57 14.42 18.41
N THR A 223 4.65 14.00 19.66
CA THR A 223 4.65 14.85 20.86
C THR A 223 5.25 14.05 22.01
N ASP A 224 5.45 14.71 23.16
CA ASP A 224 5.84 14.03 24.38
C ASP A 224 4.67 13.20 24.92
N TRP A 225 4.84 11.87 24.92
CA TRP A 225 3.83 10.93 25.42
C TRP A 225 4.46 9.83 26.28
N ARG A 226 3.67 9.31 27.22
CA ARG A 226 4.02 8.13 28.02
C ARG A 226 3.25 6.94 27.51
N VAL A 227 3.95 5.91 27.03
CA VAL A 227 3.32 4.68 26.54
C VAL A 227 2.72 3.92 27.72
N SER A 228 1.39 3.80 27.75
CA SER A 228 0.67 3.04 28.78
C SER A 228 0.34 1.61 28.33
N HIS A 229 -0.03 1.43 27.07
CA HIS A 229 -0.50 0.15 26.53
C HIS A 229 0.06 -0.10 25.13
N ARG A 230 0.39 -1.36 24.83
CA ARG A 230 0.73 -1.85 23.48
C ARG A 230 -0.11 -3.08 23.18
N ARG A 231 -0.84 -3.06 22.06
CA ARG A 231 -1.65 -4.19 21.59
C ARG A 231 -1.15 -4.67 20.23
N HIS A 232 -1.23 -5.97 19.98
CA HIS A 232 -0.89 -6.58 18.68
C HIS A 232 -2.09 -7.38 18.20
N PHE A 233 -2.68 -6.94 17.08
CA PHE A 233 -3.82 -7.60 16.46
C PHE A 233 -3.33 -8.45 15.28
N PRO A 234 -3.50 -9.79 15.30
CA PRO A 234 -3.13 -10.63 14.17
C PRO A 234 -4.09 -10.37 12.99
N GLY A 235 -3.57 -9.80 11.90
CA GLY A 235 -4.34 -9.44 10.71
C GLY A 235 -4.07 -10.30 9.48
N ARG A 236 -4.78 -9.99 8.39
CA ARG A 236 -4.41 -10.41 7.03
C ARG A 236 -3.49 -9.36 6.43
N LEU A 237 -2.49 -9.81 5.66
CA LEU A 237 -1.60 -8.93 4.91
C LEU A 237 -2.25 -8.69 3.54
N LEU A 238 -2.91 -7.55 3.42
CA LEU A 238 -3.49 -7.06 2.17
C LEU A 238 -2.66 -5.85 1.73
N SER A 239 -2.32 -5.77 0.44
CA SER A 239 -1.73 -4.58 -0.17
C SER A 239 -2.84 -3.55 -0.44
N LEU A 240 -2.60 -2.29 -0.06
CA LEU A 240 -3.49 -1.14 -0.31
C LEU A 240 -3.61 -0.79 -1.81
#